data_AF-R1EUU6-F1
#
_entry.id   AF-R1EUU6-F1
#
_cell.length_a   1.000
_cell.length_b   1.000
_cell.length_c   1.000
_cell.angle_alpha   90.00
_cell.angle_beta   90.00
_cell.angle_gamma   90.00
#
_symmetry.space_group_name_H-M   'P 1'
#
loop_
_entity.id
_entity.type
_entity.pdbx_description
1 polymer ?
#
loop_
_entity_poly.entity_id
_entity_poly.type
_entity_poly.pdbx_seq_one_letter_code
_entity_poly.pdbx_strand_id
1 'polypeptide(L)'
;QPAALTAADHKGCPLLAALDKPLVAALRSGAIKLLRAEFLRADGSEAVLPKLLRRQELERMEKERRIRIFLTPKEAVAALRSLSREVAGLTYGWASPDHPDVTGEYLANVRRFLRHPLGEHVTALFWDFSSLPQKPRTAAEDDFFYQALKVMGDVYASLFGTIVIRHRSVPARPAELDGEVVILVEKGGGLDGAGAEAELRSALGAFENPRYEEGRWRVRFPTHAAAEEAVEAASAAGALPGAIAVFLFYNSRPYLARG
;
A
#
# COMPACT_ATOMS: atom_id res chain seq x y z
N GLN A 1 -15.78 -25.33 -16.60
CA GLN A 1 -16.01 -24.15 -15.73
C GLN A 1 -17.39 -24.30 -15.10
N PRO A 2 -17.54 -24.13 -13.79
CA PRO A 2 -18.87 -23.93 -13.20
C PRO A 2 -19.52 -22.68 -13.82
N ALA A 3 -20.85 -22.68 -13.94
CA ALA A 3 -21.59 -21.53 -14.48
C ALA A 3 -21.36 -20.28 -13.60
N ALA A 4 -21.25 -19.11 -14.24
CA ALA A 4 -21.14 -17.84 -13.53
C ALA A 4 -22.43 -17.60 -12.72
N LEU A 5 -22.27 -17.17 -11.46
CA LEU A 5 -23.38 -16.82 -10.59
C LEU A 5 -24.19 -15.67 -11.22
N THR A 6 -25.50 -15.81 -11.24
CA THR A 6 -26.41 -14.73 -11.65
C THR A 6 -27.14 -14.15 -10.45
N ALA A 7 -27.62 -12.91 -10.59
CA ALA A 7 -28.42 -12.27 -9.55
C ALA A 7 -29.74 -13.01 -9.26
N ALA A 8 -30.20 -13.87 -10.18
CA ALA A 8 -31.42 -14.65 -10.03
C ALA A 8 -31.21 -15.96 -9.24
N ASP A 9 -29.96 -16.40 -9.04
CA ASP A 9 -29.66 -17.68 -8.40
C ASP A 9 -30.06 -17.71 -6.91
N HIS A 10 -30.11 -16.53 -6.26
CA HIS A 10 -30.61 -16.40 -4.89
C HIS A 10 -31.11 -14.98 -4.59
N LYS A 11 -32.21 -14.87 -3.84
CA LYS A 11 -32.79 -13.56 -3.42
C LYS A 11 -31.83 -12.66 -2.64
N GLY A 12 -30.82 -13.25 -2.01
CA GLY A 12 -29.77 -12.53 -1.28
C GLY A 12 -28.69 -11.93 -2.18
N CYS A 13 -28.50 -12.41 -3.40
CA CYS A 13 -27.45 -11.93 -4.30
C CYS A 13 -27.60 -10.43 -4.61
N PRO A 14 -28.78 -9.91 -5.00
CA PRO A 14 -28.97 -8.48 -5.20
C PRO A 14 -28.76 -7.64 -3.94
N LEU A 15 -29.14 -8.16 -2.76
CA LEU A 15 -29.00 -7.46 -1.48
C LEU A 15 -27.54 -7.31 -1.09
N LEU A 16 -26.76 -8.39 -1.23
CA LEU A 16 -25.32 -8.39 -0.92
C LEU A 16 -24.54 -7.58 -1.96
N ALA A 17 -24.88 -7.68 -3.25
CA ALA A 17 -24.28 -6.83 -4.29
C ALA A 17 -24.60 -5.33 -4.09
N ALA A 18 -25.71 -5.00 -3.44
CA ALA A 18 -26.06 -3.61 -3.12
C ALA A 18 -25.17 -3.01 -2.01
N LEU A 19 -24.45 -3.82 -1.22
CA LEU A 19 -23.48 -3.34 -0.24
C LEU A 19 -22.29 -2.66 -0.92
N ASP A 20 -21.97 -3.02 -2.16
CA ASP A 20 -20.87 -2.44 -2.94
C ASP A 20 -21.19 -1.03 -3.49
N LYS A 21 -22.35 -0.45 -3.19
CA LYS A 21 -22.74 0.89 -3.68
C LYS A 21 -21.70 1.99 -3.38
N PRO A 22 -21.15 2.12 -2.16
CA PRO A 22 -20.12 3.11 -1.87
C PRO A 22 -18.84 2.88 -2.68
N LEU A 23 -18.39 1.63 -2.78
CA LEU A 23 -17.24 1.26 -3.60
C LEU A 23 -17.46 1.59 -5.09
N VAL A 24 -18.64 1.29 -5.64
CA VAL A 24 -19.01 1.67 -7.00
C VAL A 24 -18.91 3.18 -7.21
N ALA A 25 -19.34 3.99 -6.22
CA ALA A 25 -19.25 5.45 -6.32
C ALA A 25 -17.78 5.92 -6.37
N ALA A 26 -16.89 5.33 -5.55
CA ALA A 26 -15.47 5.65 -5.55
C ALA A 26 -14.74 5.21 -6.84
N LEU A 27 -15.14 4.07 -7.44
CA LEU A 27 -14.64 3.66 -8.76
C LEU A 27 -15.13 4.60 -9.87
N ARG A 28 -16.39 5.07 -9.79
CA ARG A 28 -16.97 6.01 -10.76
C ARG A 28 -16.29 7.37 -10.74
N SER A 29 -16.03 7.92 -9.55
CA SER A 29 -15.35 9.22 -9.42
C SER A 29 -13.85 9.13 -9.76
N GLY A 30 -13.28 7.93 -9.78
CA GLY A 30 -11.85 7.73 -9.91
C GLY A 30 -11.09 7.96 -8.60
N ALA A 31 -11.78 8.08 -7.46
CA ALA A 31 -11.13 8.11 -6.16
C ALA A 31 -10.29 6.84 -5.93
N ILE A 32 -10.82 5.69 -6.34
CA ILE A 32 -10.08 4.42 -6.45
C ILE A 32 -9.89 4.09 -7.93
N LYS A 33 -8.66 3.79 -8.35
CA LYS A 33 -8.37 3.23 -9.68
C LYS A 33 -7.86 1.80 -9.56
N LEU A 34 -8.34 0.94 -10.45
CA LEU A 34 -7.90 -0.45 -10.51
C LEU A 34 -6.89 -0.61 -11.64
N LEU A 35 -5.76 -1.25 -11.34
CA LEU A 35 -4.77 -1.64 -12.33
C LEU A 35 -5.36 -2.71 -13.25
N ARG A 36 -5.07 -2.63 -14.54
CA ARG A 36 -5.44 -3.64 -15.52
C ARG A 36 -4.53 -4.84 -15.33
N ALA A 37 -5.09 -5.99 -14.93
CA ALA A 37 -4.29 -7.19 -14.68
C ALA A 37 -3.54 -7.65 -15.93
N GLU A 38 -4.13 -7.44 -17.11
CA GLU A 38 -3.54 -7.74 -18.42
C GLU A 38 -2.23 -6.98 -18.65
N PHE A 39 -2.16 -5.71 -18.24
CA PHE A 39 -0.93 -4.91 -18.33
C PHE A 39 0.20 -5.50 -17.48
N LEU A 40 -0.11 -5.97 -16.27
CA LEU A 40 0.89 -6.53 -15.35
C LEU A 40 1.33 -7.94 -15.74
N ARG A 41 0.43 -8.76 -16.31
CA ARG A 41 0.77 -10.15 -16.68
C ARG A 41 1.39 -10.26 -18.07
N ALA A 42 1.25 -9.24 -18.93
CA ALA A 42 1.81 -9.22 -20.28
C ALA A 42 3.32 -9.50 -20.28
N ASP A 43 3.79 -10.12 -21.36
CA ASP A 43 5.20 -10.29 -21.61
C ASP A 43 5.87 -8.92 -21.80
N GLY A 44 7.05 -8.75 -21.18
CA GLY A 44 7.77 -7.48 -21.20
C GLY A 44 7.25 -6.42 -20.21
N SER A 45 6.22 -6.71 -19.42
CA SER A 45 5.72 -5.76 -18.40
C SER A 45 6.81 -5.36 -17.41
N GLU A 46 7.79 -6.23 -17.13
CA GLU A 46 8.96 -5.98 -16.30
C GLU A 46 9.85 -4.88 -16.87
N ALA A 47 10.04 -4.83 -18.19
CA ALA A 47 10.80 -3.76 -18.84
C ALA A 47 10.02 -2.43 -18.82
N VAL A 48 8.69 -2.51 -18.94
CA VAL A 48 7.82 -1.33 -18.97
C VAL A 48 7.67 -0.72 -17.58
N LEU A 49 7.42 -1.54 -16.55
CA LEU A 49 7.24 -1.19 -15.15
C LEU A 49 8.22 -2.01 -14.28
N PRO A 50 9.50 -1.61 -14.20
CA PRO A 50 10.53 -2.37 -13.48
C PRO A 50 10.38 -2.33 -11.96
N LYS A 51 9.73 -1.29 -11.43
CA LYS A 51 9.44 -1.12 -10.01
C LYS A 51 7.99 -0.70 -9.82
N LEU A 52 7.44 -0.96 -8.64
CA LEU A 52 6.13 -0.44 -8.29
C LEU A 52 6.19 1.08 -8.25
N LEU A 53 5.14 1.74 -8.75
CA LEU A 53 5.07 3.19 -8.81
C LEU A 53 3.80 3.69 -8.11
N ARG A 54 3.88 4.91 -7.57
CA ARG A 54 2.71 5.61 -7.05
C ARG A 54 1.70 5.82 -8.16
N ARG A 55 0.43 5.92 -7.80
CA ARG A 55 -0.66 6.21 -8.75
C ARG A 55 -0.33 7.35 -9.70
N GLN A 56 0.13 8.49 -9.18
CA GLN A 56 0.40 9.69 -9.99
C GLN A 56 1.45 9.44 -11.09
N GLU A 57 2.45 8.61 -10.79
CA GLU A 57 3.51 8.27 -11.74
C GLU A 57 2.99 7.34 -12.83
N LEU A 58 2.12 6.40 -12.48
CA LEU A 58 1.43 5.53 -13.44
C LEU A 58 0.49 6.33 -14.34
N GLU A 59 -0.26 7.29 -13.81
CA GLU A 59 -1.14 8.16 -14.61
C GLU A 59 -0.37 9.04 -15.59
N ARG A 60 0.78 9.56 -15.15
CA ARG A 60 1.70 10.29 -16.04
C ARG A 60 2.24 9.36 -17.14
N MET A 61 2.67 8.15 -16.77
CA MET A 61 3.17 7.15 -17.69
C MET A 61 2.13 6.70 -18.72
N GLU A 62 0.86 6.53 -18.34
CA GLU A 62 -0.25 6.25 -19.28
C GLU A 62 -0.36 7.34 -20.35
N LYS A 63 -0.29 8.61 -19.94
CA LYS A 63 -0.40 9.75 -20.85
C LYS A 63 0.81 9.86 -21.77
N GLU A 64 2.01 9.82 -21.22
CA GLU A 64 3.27 9.99 -21.96
C GLU A 64 3.51 8.87 -22.95
N ARG A 65 3.27 7.62 -22.53
CA ARG A 65 3.54 6.43 -23.35
C ARG A 65 2.32 5.95 -24.14
N ARG A 66 1.15 6.57 -23.95
CA ARG A 66 -0.13 6.21 -24.59
C ARG A 66 -0.51 4.74 -24.38
N ILE A 67 -0.31 4.25 -23.16
CA ILE A 67 -0.63 2.88 -22.74
C ILE A 67 -1.79 2.87 -21.74
N ARG A 68 -2.37 1.70 -21.48
CA ARG A 68 -3.51 1.52 -20.57
C ARG A 68 -3.12 0.67 -19.37
N ILE A 69 -2.68 1.35 -18.32
CA ILE A 69 -2.29 0.75 -17.02
C ILE A 69 -3.51 0.57 -16.13
N PHE A 70 -4.47 1.50 -16.15
CA PHE A 70 -5.68 1.45 -15.34
C PHE A 70 -6.90 1.03 -16.18
N LEU A 71 -7.90 0.47 -15.50
CA LEU A 71 -9.26 0.38 -16.01
C LEU A 71 -9.90 1.78 -16.05
N THR A 72 -10.77 2.01 -17.03
CA THR A 72 -11.72 3.13 -16.96
C THR A 72 -12.69 2.93 -15.80
N PRO A 73 -13.34 4.01 -15.31
CA PRO A 73 -14.41 3.88 -14.31
C PRO A 73 -15.52 2.92 -14.72
N LYS A 74 -15.88 2.88 -16.02
CA LYS A 74 -16.92 1.97 -16.54
C LYS A 74 -16.45 0.51 -16.49
N GLU A 75 -15.23 0.23 -16.94
CA GLU A 75 -14.63 -1.11 -16.88
C GLU A 75 -14.50 -1.60 -15.43
N ALA A 76 -14.01 -0.74 -14.52
CA ALA A 76 -13.84 -1.08 -13.10
C ALA A 76 -15.17 -1.45 -12.42
N VAL A 77 -16.23 -0.67 -12.68
CA VAL A 77 -17.58 -0.97 -12.15
C VAL A 77 -18.14 -2.26 -12.76
N ALA A 78 -17.88 -2.52 -14.04
CA ALA A 78 -18.32 -3.76 -14.69
C ALA A 78 -17.62 -4.99 -14.07
N ALA A 79 -16.29 -4.93 -13.89
CA ALA A 79 -15.53 -6.00 -13.24
C ALA A 79 -16.04 -6.31 -11.83
N LEU A 80 -16.29 -5.28 -11.01
CA LEU A 80 -16.84 -5.44 -9.66
C LEU A 80 -18.26 -6.08 -9.68
N ARG A 81 -19.08 -5.77 -10.68
CA ARG A 81 -20.46 -6.26 -10.80
C ARG A 81 -20.62 -7.57 -11.55
N SER A 82 -19.53 -8.15 -12.04
CA SER A 82 -19.53 -9.40 -12.82
C SER A 82 -20.04 -10.62 -12.05
N LEU A 83 -20.12 -10.53 -10.72
CA LEU A 83 -20.37 -11.64 -9.79
C LEU A 83 -19.36 -12.80 -9.93
N SER A 84 -18.24 -12.55 -10.62
CA SER A 84 -17.22 -13.54 -10.98
C SER A 84 -15.90 -13.30 -10.24
N ARG A 85 -15.90 -12.38 -9.26
CA ARG A 85 -14.73 -12.00 -8.45
C ARG A 85 -13.49 -11.64 -9.27
N GLU A 86 -13.70 -10.90 -10.36
CA GLU A 86 -12.63 -10.53 -11.28
C GLU A 86 -11.68 -9.43 -10.74
N VAL A 87 -12.05 -8.78 -9.63
CA VAL A 87 -11.22 -7.79 -8.95
C VAL A 87 -10.42 -8.46 -7.85
N ALA A 88 -9.10 -8.32 -7.84
CA ALA A 88 -8.27 -8.75 -6.72
C ALA A 88 -7.88 -7.56 -5.83
N GLY A 89 -8.13 -7.67 -4.52
CA GLY A 89 -7.56 -6.78 -3.50
C GLY A 89 -6.27 -7.37 -2.94
N LEU A 90 -5.16 -6.65 -3.03
CA LEU A 90 -3.87 -7.08 -2.48
C LEU A 90 -3.73 -6.65 -1.02
N THR A 91 -3.53 -7.60 -0.11
CA THR A 91 -3.31 -7.33 1.31
C THR A 91 -1.94 -7.86 1.78
N TYR A 92 -1.19 -7.00 2.44
CA TYR A 92 0.15 -7.26 2.97
C TYR A 92 0.51 -6.07 3.84
N GLY A 93 1.49 -6.23 4.72
CA GLY A 93 2.00 -5.10 5.45
C GLY A 93 3.14 -4.44 4.66
N TRP A 94 3.13 -3.11 4.58
CA TRP A 94 4.17 -2.37 3.87
C TRP A 94 5.56 -2.69 4.45
N ALA A 95 6.54 -2.83 3.55
CA ALA A 95 7.92 -3.12 3.94
C ALA A 95 8.61 -1.89 4.53
N SER A 96 8.25 -0.68 4.09
CA SER A 96 8.74 0.57 4.67
C SER A 96 7.65 1.66 4.63
N PRO A 97 7.79 2.75 5.42
CA PRO A 97 6.87 3.88 5.38
C PRO A 97 6.82 4.60 4.02
N ASP A 98 7.89 4.55 3.24
CA ASP A 98 8.02 5.35 2.02
C ASP A 98 7.57 4.59 0.78
N HIS A 99 7.81 3.29 0.80
CA HIS A 99 7.53 2.43 -0.34
C HIS A 99 7.19 1.01 0.15
N PRO A 100 6.06 0.45 -0.30
CA PRO A 100 5.63 -0.87 0.16
C PRO A 100 6.51 -2.01 -0.35
N ASP A 101 7.15 -1.84 -1.52
CA ASP A 101 7.88 -2.89 -2.24
C ASP A 101 9.31 -2.46 -2.58
N VAL A 102 10.12 -2.19 -1.54
CA VAL A 102 11.50 -1.70 -1.72
C VAL A 102 12.42 -2.71 -2.43
N THR A 103 12.10 -4.00 -2.37
CA THR A 103 12.87 -5.08 -3.02
C THR A 103 12.40 -5.40 -4.43
N GLY A 104 11.16 -5.02 -4.79
CA GLY A 104 10.50 -5.43 -6.04
C GLY A 104 9.89 -6.84 -5.98
N GLU A 105 10.07 -7.57 -4.88
CA GLU A 105 9.56 -8.94 -4.74
C GLU A 105 8.03 -9.00 -4.70
N TYR A 106 7.34 -8.00 -4.12
CA TYR A 106 5.88 -8.01 -4.11
C TYR A 106 5.34 -7.88 -5.53
N LEU A 107 5.88 -6.95 -6.33
CA LEU A 107 5.49 -6.79 -7.72
C LEU A 107 5.76 -8.05 -8.55
N ALA A 108 6.95 -8.63 -8.39
CA ALA A 108 7.30 -9.88 -9.06
C ALA A 108 6.33 -11.03 -8.71
N ASN A 109 5.98 -11.16 -7.43
CA ASN A 109 5.07 -12.20 -6.95
C ASN A 109 3.63 -11.98 -7.43
N VAL A 110 3.15 -10.73 -7.47
CA VAL A 110 1.83 -10.39 -8.04
C VAL A 110 1.79 -10.76 -9.53
N ARG A 111 2.81 -10.39 -10.31
CA ARG A 111 2.90 -10.79 -11.74
C ARG A 111 2.86 -12.30 -11.90
N ARG A 112 3.65 -13.03 -11.10
CA ARG A 112 3.66 -14.50 -11.10
C ARG A 112 2.26 -15.07 -10.80
N PHE A 113 1.55 -14.52 -9.82
CA PHE A 113 0.19 -14.94 -9.51
C PHE A 113 -0.77 -14.67 -10.68
N LEU A 114 -0.74 -13.47 -11.27
CA LEU A 114 -1.63 -13.10 -12.39
C LEU A 114 -1.39 -13.95 -13.64
N ARG A 115 -0.18 -14.48 -13.85
CA ARG A 115 0.16 -15.42 -14.93
C ARG A 115 -0.19 -16.88 -14.60
N HIS A 116 -0.45 -17.21 -13.34
CA HIS A 116 -0.81 -18.56 -12.91
C HIS A 116 -2.29 -18.84 -13.23
N PRO A 117 -2.70 -20.10 -13.53
CA PRO A 117 -4.10 -20.43 -13.80
C PRO A 117 -5.08 -19.96 -12.70
N LEU A 118 -4.65 -19.96 -11.44
CA LEU A 118 -5.45 -19.42 -10.33
C LEU A 118 -5.72 -17.91 -10.42
N GLY A 119 -4.84 -17.14 -11.04
CA GLY A 119 -4.99 -15.69 -11.23
C GLY A 119 -5.57 -15.33 -12.61
N GLU A 120 -5.85 -16.31 -13.47
CA GLU A 120 -6.26 -16.06 -14.86
C GLU A 120 -7.55 -15.22 -14.93
N HIS A 121 -8.53 -15.54 -14.09
CA HIS A 121 -9.82 -14.84 -14.00
C HIS A 121 -9.75 -13.39 -13.49
N VAL A 122 -8.62 -12.96 -12.91
CA VAL A 122 -8.48 -11.60 -12.38
C VAL A 122 -8.27 -10.63 -13.54
N THR A 123 -9.17 -9.67 -13.70
CA THR A 123 -9.09 -8.63 -14.74
C THR A 123 -8.62 -7.28 -14.17
N ALA A 124 -8.84 -7.07 -12.87
CA ALA A 124 -8.55 -5.82 -12.18
C ALA A 124 -7.80 -6.07 -10.87
N LEU A 125 -6.84 -5.21 -10.54
CA LEU A 125 -6.09 -5.29 -9.29
C LEU A 125 -6.22 -3.96 -8.53
N PHE A 126 -6.66 -4.05 -7.28
CA PHE A 126 -6.53 -2.99 -6.30
C PHE A 126 -5.23 -3.18 -5.52
N TRP A 127 -4.34 -2.19 -5.62
CA TRP A 127 -3.08 -2.13 -4.89
C TRP A 127 -2.96 -0.73 -4.31
N ASP A 128 -3.19 -0.58 -3.00
CA ASP A 128 -3.27 0.71 -2.29
C ASP A 128 -2.32 1.81 -2.80
N PHE A 129 -1.02 1.51 -2.88
CA PHE A 129 0.02 2.43 -3.32
C PHE A 129 -0.13 2.93 -4.77
N SER A 130 -0.61 2.07 -5.66
CA SER A 130 -0.81 2.38 -7.08
C SER A 130 -2.26 2.78 -7.40
N SER A 131 -3.22 2.45 -6.54
CA SER A 131 -4.66 2.65 -6.72
C SER A 131 -5.17 3.95 -6.09
N LEU A 132 -4.52 4.43 -5.02
CA LEU A 132 -4.82 5.70 -4.36
C LEU A 132 -3.72 6.73 -4.60
N PRO A 133 -4.03 8.04 -4.58
CA PRO A 133 -3.01 9.07 -4.57
C PRO A 133 -2.09 8.95 -3.35
N GLN A 134 -0.78 9.05 -3.56
CA GLN A 134 0.25 8.94 -2.51
C GLN A 134 0.95 10.27 -2.30
N LYS A 135 1.56 10.50 -1.12
CA LYS A 135 2.30 11.74 -0.89
C LYS A 135 3.51 11.89 -1.84
N PRO A 136 3.88 13.13 -2.23
CA PRO A 136 3.14 14.37 -2.01
C PRO A 136 1.90 14.43 -2.91
N ARG A 137 0.78 14.92 -2.36
CA ARG A 137 -0.51 15.03 -3.06
C ARG A 137 -0.85 16.50 -3.30
N THR A 138 -1.49 16.78 -4.44
CA THR A 138 -2.21 18.05 -4.64
C THR A 138 -3.49 18.10 -3.82
N ALA A 139 -4.13 19.27 -3.68
CA ALA A 139 -5.40 19.39 -2.97
C ALA A 139 -6.51 18.47 -3.54
N ALA A 140 -6.61 18.38 -4.87
CA ALA A 140 -7.57 17.49 -5.52
C ALA A 140 -7.24 16.00 -5.29
N GLU A 141 -5.96 15.64 -5.22
CA GLU A 141 -5.52 14.29 -4.89
C GLU A 141 -5.78 13.94 -3.41
N ASP A 142 -5.69 14.92 -2.51
CA ASP A 142 -6.09 14.79 -1.12
C ASP A 142 -7.59 14.47 -1.01
N ASP A 143 -8.45 15.19 -1.73
CA ASP A 143 -9.90 14.93 -1.76
C ASP A 143 -10.21 13.51 -2.23
N PHE A 144 -9.57 13.08 -3.34
CA PHE A 144 -9.72 11.70 -3.84
C PHE A 144 -9.21 10.67 -2.83
N PHE A 145 -8.08 10.93 -2.18
CA PHE A 145 -7.53 10.03 -1.17
C PHE A 145 -8.49 9.85 0.01
N TYR A 146 -9.04 10.93 0.56
CA TYR A 146 -9.98 10.84 1.68
C TYR A 146 -11.32 10.22 1.27
N GLN A 147 -11.78 10.45 0.04
CA GLN A 147 -12.95 9.74 -0.49
C GLN A 147 -12.69 8.23 -0.56
N ALA A 148 -11.54 7.83 -1.09
CA ALA A 148 -11.16 6.42 -1.21
C ALA A 148 -10.95 5.76 0.16
N LEU A 149 -10.29 6.44 1.11
CA LEU A 149 -9.99 5.91 2.43
C LEU A 149 -11.25 5.48 3.19
N LYS A 150 -12.37 6.21 3.03
CA LYS A 150 -13.66 5.89 3.66
C LYS A 150 -14.25 4.54 3.23
N VAL A 151 -13.92 4.07 2.03
CA VAL A 151 -14.54 2.88 1.42
C VAL A 151 -13.51 1.84 0.98
N MET A 152 -12.22 2.07 1.23
CA MET A 152 -11.16 1.13 0.83
C MET A 152 -11.36 -0.25 1.45
N GLY A 153 -11.87 -0.31 2.68
CA GLY A 153 -12.22 -1.57 3.35
C GLY A 153 -13.20 -2.42 2.55
N ASP A 154 -14.12 -1.79 1.80
CA ASP A 154 -15.15 -2.46 1.01
C ASP A 154 -14.53 -3.29 -0.13
N VAL A 155 -13.35 -2.92 -0.62
CA VAL A 155 -12.60 -3.72 -1.61
C VAL A 155 -12.26 -5.11 -1.06
N TYR A 156 -12.00 -5.22 0.24
CA TYR A 156 -11.67 -6.51 0.87
C TYR A 156 -12.92 -7.25 1.37
N ALA A 157 -14.07 -6.58 1.41
CA ALA A 157 -15.32 -7.10 1.93
C ALA A 157 -16.35 -7.47 0.84
N SER A 158 -16.18 -6.99 -0.40
CA SER A 158 -17.11 -7.27 -1.50
C SER A 158 -17.22 -8.76 -1.76
N LEU A 159 -18.41 -9.31 -1.49
CA LEU A 159 -18.65 -10.74 -1.50
C LEU A 159 -18.55 -11.36 -2.89
N PHE A 160 -18.98 -10.64 -3.92
CA PHE A 160 -19.06 -11.17 -5.28
C PHE A 160 -18.11 -10.50 -6.26
N GLY A 161 -17.72 -9.26 -5.97
CA GLY A 161 -16.88 -8.48 -6.86
C GLY A 161 -15.40 -8.79 -6.71
N THR A 162 -14.99 -9.27 -5.53
CA THR A 162 -13.56 -9.33 -5.18
C THR A 162 -13.07 -10.69 -4.70
N ILE A 163 -11.79 -10.98 -4.97
CA ILE A 163 -10.97 -11.90 -4.19
C ILE A 163 -9.93 -11.10 -3.39
N VAL A 164 -9.41 -11.70 -2.33
CA VAL A 164 -8.27 -11.14 -1.59
C VAL A 164 -7.04 -12.01 -1.83
N ILE A 165 -5.98 -11.40 -2.35
CA ILE A 165 -4.67 -12.04 -2.47
C ILE A 165 -3.73 -11.48 -1.40
N ARG A 166 -2.97 -12.36 -0.75
CA ARG A 166 -2.16 -12.02 0.43
C ARG A 166 -0.71 -12.43 0.27
N HIS A 167 0.22 -11.50 0.49
CA HIS A 167 1.61 -11.88 0.75
C HIS A 167 1.74 -12.39 2.19
N ARG A 168 2.23 -13.61 2.33
CA ARG A 168 2.48 -14.25 3.64
C ARG A 168 3.93 -14.09 4.11
N SER A 169 4.86 -13.96 3.17
CA SER A 169 6.26 -13.70 3.43
C SER A 169 6.55 -12.20 3.34
N VAL A 170 7.53 -11.78 4.14
CA VAL A 170 8.15 -10.46 4.04
C VAL A 170 9.50 -10.66 3.35
N PRO A 171 9.82 -9.92 2.29
CA PRO A 171 11.12 -9.95 1.66
C PRO A 171 12.25 -9.71 2.68
N ALA A 172 13.45 -10.17 2.37
CA ALA A 172 14.61 -9.85 3.19
C ALA A 172 14.85 -8.34 3.20
N ARG A 173 15.26 -7.81 4.36
CA ARG A 173 15.61 -6.40 4.49
C ARG A 173 16.83 -6.09 3.62
N PRO A 174 16.78 -5.06 2.74
CA PRO A 174 17.96 -4.58 2.03
C PRO A 174 19.05 -4.11 2.98
N ALA A 175 20.32 -4.37 2.65
CA ALA A 175 21.46 -4.04 3.49
C ALA A 175 21.63 -2.52 3.69
N GLU A 176 21.25 -1.73 2.69
CA GLU A 176 21.26 -0.28 2.75
C GLU A 176 20.25 0.30 3.75
N LEU A 177 19.29 -0.51 4.22
CA LEU A 177 18.31 -0.14 5.25
C LEU A 177 18.70 -0.68 6.65
N ASP A 178 19.90 -1.27 6.82
CA ASP A 178 20.43 -1.64 8.13
C ASP A 178 20.48 -0.41 9.06
N GLY A 179 20.04 -0.63 10.30
CA GLY A 179 20.10 0.38 11.36
C GLY A 179 19.15 1.58 11.20
N GLU A 180 18.35 1.66 10.15
CA GLU A 180 17.45 2.80 9.91
C GLU A 180 16.22 2.76 10.84
N VAL A 181 15.99 3.86 11.55
CA VAL A 181 14.86 4.05 12.48
C VAL A 181 14.08 5.29 12.08
N VAL A 182 12.75 5.21 12.22
CA VAL A 182 11.82 6.31 12.04
C VAL A 182 11.21 6.69 13.39
N ILE A 183 11.18 8.00 13.64
CA ILE A 183 10.44 8.58 14.76
C ILE A 183 9.36 9.49 14.17
N LEU A 184 8.10 9.07 14.27
CA LEU A 184 6.96 9.94 13.97
C LEU A 184 6.77 10.91 15.12
N VAL A 185 6.63 12.20 14.84
CA VAL A 185 6.55 13.24 15.89
C VAL A 185 5.22 13.96 15.86
N GLU A 186 4.79 14.41 17.04
CA GLU A 186 3.61 15.22 17.23
C GLU A 186 3.95 16.69 16.94
N LYS A 187 3.09 17.35 16.16
CA LYS A 187 3.24 18.78 15.87
C LYS A 187 3.04 19.59 17.16
N GLY A 188 3.97 20.48 17.46
CA GLY A 188 4.02 21.22 18.72
C GLY A 188 4.55 20.41 19.91
N GLY A 189 4.95 19.15 19.70
CA GLY A 189 5.46 18.25 20.73
C GLY A 189 6.94 18.46 21.09
N GLY A 190 7.60 19.48 20.52
CA GLY A 190 8.99 19.81 20.81
C GLY A 190 10.03 19.05 19.99
N LEU A 191 9.63 17.98 19.28
CA LEU A 191 10.48 17.23 18.35
C LEU A 191 10.18 17.50 16.88
N ASP A 192 9.27 18.43 16.56
CA ASP A 192 8.73 18.68 15.23
C ASP A 192 9.54 19.69 14.37
N GLY A 193 10.85 19.72 14.56
CA GLY A 193 11.76 20.51 13.74
C GLY A 193 13.21 20.09 13.90
N ALA A 194 14.05 20.45 12.91
CA ALA A 194 15.46 20.05 12.84
C ALA A 194 16.32 20.51 14.04
N GLY A 195 15.86 21.48 14.84
CA GLY A 195 16.54 21.93 16.06
C GLY A 195 16.51 20.91 17.20
N ALA A 196 15.65 19.88 17.13
CA ALA A 196 15.44 18.92 18.21
C ALA A 196 16.42 17.71 18.19
N GLU A 197 17.51 17.81 17.43
CA GLU A 197 18.49 16.71 17.30
C GLU A 197 19.18 16.40 18.63
N ALA A 198 19.47 17.42 19.45
CA ALA A 198 20.16 17.23 20.73
C ALA A 198 19.30 16.40 21.70
N GLU A 199 18.01 16.68 21.76
CA GLU A 199 17.02 15.96 22.54
C GLU A 199 16.90 14.50 22.06
N LEU A 200 16.86 14.27 20.75
CA LEU A 200 16.88 12.93 20.18
C LEU A 200 18.13 12.15 20.56
N ARG A 201 19.31 12.78 20.49
CA ARG A 201 20.59 12.14 20.89
C ARG A 201 20.62 11.82 22.38
N SER A 202 20.06 12.69 23.22
CA SER A 202 19.97 12.44 24.66
C SER A 202 19.07 11.24 24.97
N ALA A 203 18.01 11.02 24.20
CA ALA A 203 17.04 9.96 24.45
C ALA A 203 17.41 8.61 23.79
N LEU A 204 17.93 8.65 22.56
CA LEU A 204 18.19 7.45 21.75
C LEU A 204 19.68 7.06 21.70
N GLY A 205 20.57 7.91 22.21
CA GLY A 205 22.00 7.71 22.18
C GLY A 205 22.64 8.04 20.83
N ALA A 206 23.74 7.36 20.52
CA ALA A 206 24.55 7.66 19.34
C ALA A 206 23.93 7.07 18.06
N PHE A 207 23.61 7.96 17.12
CA PHE A 207 23.17 7.63 15.77
C PHE A 207 23.82 8.56 14.74
N GLU A 208 23.73 8.18 13.47
CA GLU A 208 24.24 8.89 12.32
C GLU A 208 23.10 9.39 11.42
N ASN A 209 23.45 10.31 10.52
CA ASN A 209 22.58 10.81 9.45
C ASN A 209 21.16 11.25 9.88
N PRO A 210 21.00 12.07 10.93
CA PRO A 210 19.70 12.58 11.31
C PRO A 210 19.10 13.44 10.22
N ARG A 211 17.84 13.17 9.90
CA ARG A 211 17.06 13.87 8.89
C ARG A 211 15.65 14.10 9.42
N TYR A 212 15.18 15.35 9.37
CA TYR A 212 13.79 15.68 9.66
C TYR A 212 13.06 15.98 8.36
N GLU A 213 12.07 15.15 8.01
CA GLU A 213 11.32 15.24 6.77
C GLU A 213 9.86 14.84 7.00
N GLU A 214 8.91 15.56 6.39
CA GLU A 214 7.48 15.21 6.42
C GLU A 214 6.87 14.93 7.81
N GLY A 215 7.35 15.60 8.86
CA GLY A 215 6.81 15.42 10.22
C GLY A 215 7.36 14.20 10.95
N ARG A 216 8.55 13.73 10.58
CA ARG A 216 9.23 12.59 11.21
C ARG A 216 10.74 12.74 11.13
N TRP A 217 11.43 12.10 12.07
CA TRP A 217 12.87 11.91 12.00
C TRP A 217 13.23 10.58 11.39
N ARG A 218 14.35 10.57 10.66
CA ARG A 218 15.07 9.38 10.25
C ARG A 218 16.49 9.45 10.80
N VAL A 219 16.92 8.37 11.42
CA VAL A 219 18.28 8.23 11.98
C VAL A 219 18.82 6.84 11.65
N ARG A 220 20.14 6.67 11.67
CA ARG A 220 20.80 5.38 11.44
C ARG A 220 21.67 4.98 12.62
N PHE A 221 21.45 3.79 13.14
CA PHE A 221 22.34 3.18 14.13
C PHE A 221 23.46 2.38 13.45
N PRO A 222 24.61 2.17 14.11
CA PRO A 222 25.76 1.47 13.53
C PRO A 222 25.46 0.02 13.11
N THR A 223 24.51 -0.63 13.77
CA THR A 223 24.04 -1.98 13.44
C THR A 223 22.52 -2.05 13.53
N HIS A 224 21.93 -3.04 12.87
CA HIS A 224 20.48 -3.28 12.97
C HIS A 224 20.07 -3.73 14.38
N ALA A 225 20.88 -4.53 15.06
CA ALA A 225 20.63 -4.92 16.44
C ALA A 225 20.57 -3.71 17.38
N ALA A 226 21.48 -2.74 17.22
CA ALA A 226 21.44 -1.50 17.99
C ALA A 226 20.17 -0.67 17.70
N ALA A 227 19.68 -0.67 16.46
CA ALA A 227 18.41 -0.04 16.13
C ALA A 227 17.21 -0.75 16.77
N GLU A 228 17.20 -2.09 16.80
CA GLU A 228 16.18 -2.90 17.47
C GLU A 228 16.13 -2.58 18.97
N GLU A 229 17.28 -2.60 19.64
CA GLU A 229 17.41 -2.24 21.06
C GLU A 229 16.91 -0.81 21.33
N ALA A 230 17.26 0.15 20.47
CA ALA A 230 16.81 1.54 20.61
C ALA A 230 15.29 1.69 20.44
N VAL A 231 14.69 0.98 19.48
CA VAL A 231 13.23 0.97 19.25
C VAL A 231 12.50 0.31 20.42
N GLU A 232 13.01 -0.79 20.95
CA GLU A 232 12.44 -1.47 22.12
C GLU A 232 12.51 -0.58 23.37
N ALA A 233 13.66 0.04 23.63
CA ALA A 233 13.83 0.98 24.74
C ALA A 233 12.88 2.18 24.63
N ALA A 234 12.73 2.74 23.42
CA ALA A 234 11.81 3.85 23.14
C ALA A 234 10.32 3.47 23.23
N SER A 235 9.98 2.17 23.08
CA SER A 235 8.61 1.68 23.20
C SER A 235 8.24 1.32 24.64
N ALA A 236 9.21 0.84 25.44
CA ALA A 236 9.00 0.41 26.82
C ALA A 236 8.88 1.57 27.82
N ALA A 237 9.35 2.75 27.44
CA ALA A 237 9.26 3.96 28.22
C ALA A 237 8.63 5.04 27.35
N GLY A 238 7.82 5.93 27.91
CA GLY A 238 7.50 7.22 27.29
C GLY A 238 8.74 8.13 27.16
N ALA A 239 9.89 7.54 26.83
CA ALA A 239 11.25 8.06 26.86
C ALA A 239 11.49 9.14 25.80
N LEU A 240 10.55 9.28 24.86
CA LEU A 240 10.63 10.31 23.85
C LEU A 240 9.35 11.16 23.82
N PRO A 241 9.18 12.10 24.78
CA PRO A 241 8.11 13.07 24.76
C PRO A 241 8.06 13.79 23.41
N GLY A 242 6.87 13.87 22.80
CA GLY A 242 6.68 14.44 21.46
C GLY A 242 6.83 13.44 20.31
N ALA A 243 7.21 12.18 20.57
CA ALA A 243 7.11 11.11 19.58
C ALA A 243 5.74 10.42 19.64
N ILE A 244 5.11 10.26 18.48
CA ILE A 244 3.88 9.48 18.30
C ILE A 244 4.21 7.99 18.23
N ALA A 245 5.30 7.65 17.54
CA ALA A 245 5.76 6.27 17.37
C ALA A 245 7.24 6.22 17.01
N VAL A 246 7.93 5.18 17.46
CA VAL A 246 9.32 4.87 17.11
C VAL A 246 9.37 3.45 16.58
N PHE A 247 9.92 3.25 15.39
CA PHE A 247 9.99 1.92 14.76
C PHE A 247 11.10 1.84 13.72
N LEU A 248 11.53 0.61 13.41
CA LEU A 248 12.47 0.34 12.35
C LEU A 248 11.91 0.80 10.99
N PHE A 249 12.73 1.41 10.15
CA PHE A 249 12.32 1.84 8.82
C PHE A 249 11.85 0.67 7.95
N TYR A 250 12.46 -0.50 8.09
CA TYR A 250 12.03 -1.72 7.41
C TYR A 250 11.28 -2.65 8.37
N ASN A 251 10.04 -2.99 8.02
CA ASN A 251 9.21 -3.87 8.82
C ASN A 251 9.41 -5.34 8.40
N SER A 252 10.31 -6.02 9.11
CA SER A 252 10.62 -7.45 8.95
C SER A 252 9.58 -8.39 9.58
N ARG A 253 8.60 -7.87 10.36
CA ARG A 253 7.66 -8.72 11.10
C ARG A 253 6.76 -9.50 10.14
N PRO A 254 6.64 -10.83 10.28
CA PRO A 254 5.74 -11.64 9.46
C PRO A 254 4.29 -11.15 9.54
N TYR A 255 3.51 -11.31 8.47
CA TYR A 255 2.14 -10.79 8.41
C TYR A 255 1.26 -11.24 9.60
N LEU A 256 1.36 -12.50 10.03
CA LEU A 256 0.58 -13.03 11.17
C LEU A 256 1.03 -12.52 12.54
N ALA A 257 2.21 -11.91 12.61
CA ALA A 257 2.73 -11.26 13.82
C ALA A 257 2.50 -9.73 13.78
N ARG A 258 1.75 -9.22 12.79
CA ARG A 258 1.30 -7.83 12.73
C ARG A 258 -0.10 -7.76 13.34
N GLY A 259 -0.21 -7.15 14.52
CA GLY A 259 -1.43 -7.04 15.32
C GLY A 259 -1.11 -6.38 16.64
#